data_AF-A0AAV2IKY8-F1
#
_entry.id   AF-A0AAV2IKY8-F1
#
_cell.length_a   1.000
_cell.length_b   1.000
_cell.length_c   1.000
_cell.angle_alpha   90.00
_cell.angle_beta   90.00
_cell.angle_gamma   90.00
#
_symmetry.space_group_name_H-M   'P 1'
#
loop_
_entity.id
_entity.type
_entity.pdbx_description
1 polymer ?
#
loop_
_entity_poly.entity_id
_entity_poly.type
_entity_poly.pdbx_seq_one_letter_code
_entity_poly.pdbx_strand_id
1 'polypeptide(L)' 'VANYGSLKSVPSNSTIFKWNKKSCKFVVYQNIQTYTARDIEAIEINGDYYLAIANHAQ' A
#
# COMPACT_ATOMS: atom_id res chain seq x y z
N VAL A 1 1.75 2.57 -2.39
CA VAL A 1 1.25 3.96 -2.45
C VAL A 1 -0.04 4.03 -1.65
N ALA A 2 -0.11 4.90 -0.64
CA ALA A 2 -1.32 5.13 0.14
C ALA A 2 -2.30 5.97 -0.69
N ASN A 3 -3.53 5.48 -0.86
CA ASN A 3 -4.54 6.15 -1.66
C ASN A 3 -5.67 6.67 -0.76
N TYR A 4 -5.71 8.01 -0.59
CA TYR A 4 -6.79 8.71 0.08
C TYR A 4 -8.04 8.71 -0.81
N GLY A 5 -9.01 7.84 -0.52
CA GLY A 5 -10.27 7.76 -1.25
C GLY A 5 -11.17 8.99 -1.02
N SER A 6 -12.06 9.30 -1.98
CA SER A 6 -12.96 10.46 -1.86
C SER A 6 -14.20 10.20 -0.99
N LEU A 7 -14.51 8.94 -0.66
CA LEU A 7 -15.67 8.55 0.16
C LEU A 7 -15.24 7.58 1.26
N LYS A 8 -15.66 7.87 2.50
CA LYS A 8 -15.24 7.12 3.70
C LYS A 8 -15.72 5.66 3.72
N SER A 9 -16.79 5.31 3.00
CA SER A 9 -17.42 3.97 3.04
C SER A 9 -17.15 3.12 1.80
N VAL A 10 -16.29 3.57 0.88
CA VAL A 10 -15.93 2.82 -0.33
C VAL A 10 -14.52 2.26 -0.16
N PRO A 11 -14.30 0.94 -0.27
CA PRO A 11 -12.97 0.36 -0.26
C PRO A 11 -12.09 1.04 -1.33
N SER A 12 -10.92 1.53 -0.93
CA SER A 12 -9.91 2.06 -1.85
C SER A 12 -8.77 1.05 -1.99
N ASN A 13 -8.21 0.89 -3.19
CA ASN A 13 -7.05 0.00 -3.36
C ASN A 13 -5.76 0.80 -3.23
N SER A 14 -4.80 0.28 -2.47
CA SER A 14 -3.41 0.75 -2.48
C SER A 14 -2.56 -0.22 -3.31
N THR A 15 -1.70 0.30 -4.16
CA THR A 15 -0.85 -0.53 -5.04
C THR A 15 0.57 -0.61 -4.49
N ILE A 16 1.08 -1.83 -4.41
CA ILE A 16 2.49 -2.14 -4.15
C ILE A 16 3.18 -2.27 -5.50
N PHE A 17 4.22 -1.47 -5.71
CA PHE A 17 5.06 -1.53 -6.90
C PHE A 17 6.39 -2.21 -6.58
N LYS A 18 6.94 -2.91 -7.57
CA LYS A 18 8.28 -3.49 -7.51
C LYS A 18 9.13 -2.90 -8.63
N TRP A 19 10.38 -2.58 -8.33
CA TRP A 19 11.33 -2.14 -9.35
C TRP A 19 11.70 -3.30 -10.29
N ASN A 20 11.46 -3.13 -11.59
CA ASN A 20 11.89 -4.07 -12.61
C ASN A 20 13.21 -3.59 -13.23
N LYS A 21 14.31 -4.30 -12.92
CA LYS A 21 15.66 -3.93 -13.40
C LYS A 21 15.80 -3.99 -14.93
N LYS A 22 15.10 -4.89 -15.62
CA LYS A 22 15.23 -5.07 -17.08
C LYS A 22 14.59 -3.94 -17.87
N SER A 23 13.48 -3.43 -17.37
CA SER A 23 12.71 -2.37 -18.02
C SER A 23 12.89 -1.00 -17.36
N CYS A 24 13.78 -0.90 -16.36
CA CYS A 24 14.08 0.30 -15.59
C CYS A 24 12.83 1.09 -15.17
N LYS A 25 11.81 0.37 -14.68
CA LYS A 25 10.54 0.97 -14.27
C LYS A 25 9.93 0.24 -13.09
N PHE A 26 9.10 0.97 -12.34
CA PHE A 26 8.19 0.36 -11.38
C PHE A 26 7.08 -0.37 -12.11
N VAL A 27 6.84 -1.62 -11.71
CA VAL A 27 5.72 -2.44 -12.19
C VAL A 27 4.82 -2.78 -11.02
N VAL A 28 3.52 -2.89 -11.29
CA VAL A 28 2.54 -3.33 -10.28
C VAL A 28 2.92 -4.73 -9.81
N TYR A 29 3.06 -4.90 -8.50
CA TYR A 29 3.34 -6.18 -7.87
C TYR A 29 2.09 -6.78 -7.24
N GLN A 30 1.35 -5.97 -6.48
CA GLN A 30 0.13 -6.38 -5.80
C GLN A 30 -0.80 -5.18 -5.61
N ASN A 31 -2.11 -5.44 -5.63
CA ASN A 31 -3.11 -4.50 -5.13
C ASN A 31 -3.63 -5.02 -3.79
N ILE A 32 -3.72 -4.13 -2.80
CA ILE A 32 -4.27 -4.42 -1.49
C ILE A 32 -5.48 -3.54 -1.24
N GLN A 33 -6.55 -4.14 -0.73
CA GLN A 33 -7.72 -3.39 -0.32
C GLN A 33 -7.39 -2.60 0.96
N THR A 34 -7.72 -1.32 0.93
CA THR A 34 -7.52 -0.35 2.02
C THR A 34 -8.78 0.49 2.19
N TYR A 35 -8.83 1.32 3.24
CA TYR A 35 -9.98 2.16 3.54
C TYR A 35 -9.50 3.56 3.82
N THR A 36 -9.28 4.34 2.76
CA THR A 36 -8.68 5.68 2.84
C THR A 36 -7.35 5.64 3.59
N ALA A 37 -6.42 4.78 3.14
CA ALA A 37 -5.08 4.68 3.71
C ALA A 37 -4.41 6.06 3.69
N ARG A 38 -4.06 6.56 4.88
CA ARG A 38 -3.34 7.83 5.03
C ARG A 38 -1.85 7.65 4.96
N ASP A 39 -1.39 6.53 5.50
CA ASP A 39 0.02 6.26 5.66
C ASP A 39 0.29 4.76 5.59
N ILE A 40 1.48 4.42 5.12
CA ILE A 40 1.99 3.05 5.04
C ILE A 40 3.44 3.08 5.50
N GLU A 41 3.75 2.34 6.55
CA GLU A 41 5.09 2.26 7.11
C GLU A 41 5.65 0.85 7.02
N ALA A 42 6.91 0.74 6.61
CA ALA A 42 7.64 -0.52 6.57
C ALA A 42 8.32 -0.76 7.91
N ILE A 43 8.06 -1.93 8.50
CA ILE A 43 8.62 -2.31 9.79
C ILE A 43 9.27 -3.69 9.72
N GLU A 44 10.30 -3.90 10.53
CA GLU A 44 10.95 -5.18 10.71
C GLU A 44 10.72 -5.67 12.14
N ILE A 45 10.29 -6.91 12.30
CA ILE A 45 10.12 -7.55 13.61
C ILE A 45 10.80 -8.92 13.52
N ASN A 46 11.85 -9.14 14.32
CA ASN A 46 12.60 -10.40 14.38
C ASN A 46 13.13 -10.90 13.00
N GLY A 47 13.53 -10.00 12.10
CA GLY A 47 14.03 -10.35 10.77
C GLY A 47 12.95 -10.50 9.69
N ASP A 48 11.68 -10.50 10.08
CA ASP A 48 10.55 -10.52 9.16
C ASP A 48 10.06 -9.10 8.85
N TYR A 49 9.71 -8.86 7.58
CA TYR A 49 9.25 -7.56 7.10
C TYR A 49 7.74 -7.49 7.01
N TYR A 50 7.18 -6.39 7.51
CA TYR A 50 5.74 -6.12 7.52
C TYR A 50 5.46 -4.69 7.01
N LEU A 51 4.21 -4.47 6.60
CA LEU A 51 3.69 -3.13 6.29
C LEU A 51 2.56 -2.81 7.26
N ALA A 52 2.72 -1.74 8.04
CA ALA A 52 1.65 -1.19 8.85
C ALA A 52 0.83 -0.21 8.00
N ILE A 53 -0.50 -0.37 7.98
CA ILE A 53 -1.40 0.46 7.15
C ILE A 53 -2.34 1.23 8.07
N ALA A 54 -2.23 2.57 8.04
CA ALA A 54 -3.12 3.45 8.79
C ALA A 54 -4.38 3.79 7.96
N ASN A 55 -5.44 3.00 8.13
CA ASN A 55 -6.75 3.27 7.54
C ASN A 55 -7.48 4.37 8.32
N HIS A 56 -8.07 5.34 7.61
CA HIS A 56 -8.84 6.43 8.21
C HIS A 56 -10.36 6.18 8.22
N ALA A 57 -10.83 5.14 7.55
CA ALA A 57 -12.25 4.77 7.55
C ALA A 57 -12.41 3.24 7.59
N GLN A 58 -13.65 2.76 7.77
CA GLN A 58 -14.02 1.34 7.85
C GLN A 58 -15.22 1.05 6.96
#